data_AF-A0A2V7TUX0-F1
#
_entry.id   AF-A0A2V7TUX0-F1
#
_cell.length_a   1.000
_cell.length_b   1.000
_cell.length_c   1.000
_cell.angle_alpha   90.00
_cell.angle_beta   90.00
_cell.angle_gamma   90.00
#
_symmetry.space_group_name_H-M   'P 1'
#
loop_
_entity.id
_entity.type
_entity.pdbx_description
1 polymer ?
#
loop_
_entity_poly.entity_id
_entity_poly.type
_entity_poly.pdbx_seq_one_letter_code
_entity_poly.pdbx_strand_id
1 'polypeptide(L)'
;MIEEATVDAYGESEQIGGFHAAIDEHLAVPFKTTLLGMPVTVSGVDLTDRDEIVAFCMRGRLRQAIPILDLVLPSPAPTGAEWIAAYRHWVRGG
;
A
#
# COMPACT_ATOMS: atom_id res chain seq x y z
N MET A 1 -6.62 -8.33 -10.58
CA MET A 1 -6.04 -7.27 -9.73
C MET A 1 -5.84 -5.96 -10.47
N ILE A 2 -4.91 -5.78 -11.42
CA ILE A 2 -4.79 -4.47 -12.11
C ILE A 2 -6.09 -4.08 -12.84
N GLU A 3 -6.65 -4.98 -13.65
CA GLU A 3 -7.92 -4.75 -14.35
C GLU A 3 -9.09 -4.50 -13.38
N GLU A 4 -9.04 -5.09 -12.19
CA GLU A 4 -10.07 -4.96 -11.15
C GLU A 4 -9.96 -3.63 -10.41
N ALA A 5 -8.74 -3.19 -10.12
CA ALA A 5 -8.47 -1.89 -9.49
C ALA A 5 -8.65 -0.70 -10.45
N THR A 6 -8.66 -0.94 -11.76
CA THR A 6 -8.74 0.13 -12.79
C THR A 6 -10.04 0.07 -13.60
N VAL A 7 -10.97 -0.81 -13.22
CA VAL A 7 -12.28 -0.89 -13.85
C VAL A 7 -13.02 0.44 -13.68
N ASP A 8 -13.52 0.97 -14.78
CA ASP A 8 -14.23 2.26 -14.84
C ASP A 8 -13.43 3.50 -14.43
N ALA A 9 -12.09 3.43 -14.41
CA ALA A 9 -11.24 4.59 -14.15
C ALA A 9 -10.93 5.40 -15.43
N TYR A 10 -11.23 6.69 -15.39
CA TYR A 10 -11.02 7.70 -16.44
C TYR A 10 -9.78 8.57 -16.17
N GLY A 11 -8.65 7.92 -15.90
CA GLY A 11 -7.36 8.60 -15.71
C GLY A 11 -6.54 8.03 -14.57
N GLU A 12 -5.32 8.52 -14.43
CA GLU A 12 -4.34 8.00 -13.47
C GLU A 12 -4.81 8.14 -12.02
N SER A 13 -5.36 9.30 -11.64
CA SER A 13 -5.87 9.54 -10.28
C SER A 13 -6.98 8.56 -9.88
N GLU A 14 -7.91 8.26 -10.79
CA GLU A 14 -8.99 7.29 -10.52
C GLU A 14 -8.46 5.86 -10.43
N GLN A 15 -7.47 5.50 -11.26
CA GLN A 15 -6.79 4.21 -11.19
C GLN A 15 -6.06 4.04 -9.86
N ILE A 16 -5.35 5.07 -9.39
CA ILE A 16 -4.70 5.09 -8.07
C ILE A 16 -5.74 4.95 -6.96
N GLY A 17 -6.87 5.66 -7.06
CA GLY A 17 -7.99 5.54 -6.12
C GLY A 17 -8.54 4.11 -6.02
N GLY A 18 -8.69 3.42 -7.16
CA GLY A 18 -9.12 2.03 -7.19
C GLY A 18 -8.08 1.07 -6.59
N PHE A 19 -6.79 1.29 -6.83
CA PHE A 19 -5.73 0.54 -6.13
C PHE A 19 -5.74 0.78 -4.63
N HIS A 20 -5.93 2.02 -4.19
CA HIS A 20 -6.04 2.35 -2.77
C HIS A 20 -7.19 1.59 -2.12
N ALA A 21 -8.40 1.63 -2.71
CA ALA A 21 -9.56 0.92 -2.18
C ALA A 21 -9.31 -0.59 -2.09
N ALA A 22 -8.75 -1.21 -3.14
CA ALA A 22 -8.45 -2.64 -3.13
C ALA A 22 -7.41 -3.02 -2.08
N ILE A 23 -6.37 -2.21 -1.89
CA ILE A 23 -5.35 -2.44 -0.86
C ILE A 23 -5.95 -2.27 0.54
N ASP A 24 -6.72 -1.21 0.80
CA ASP A 24 -7.32 -0.94 2.11
C ASP A 24 -8.30 -2.05 2.53
N GLU A 25 -9.09 -2.56 1.58
CA GLU A 25 -10.06 -3.63 1.84
C GLU A 25 -9.40 -4.99 2.13
N HIS A 26 -8.33 -5.34 1.40
CA HIS A 26 -7.80 -6.70 1.41
C HIS A 26 -6.54 -6.87 2.27
N LEU A 27 -5.76 -5.81 2.50
CA LEU A 27 -4.50 -5.90 3.23
C LEU A 27 -4.75 -6.18 4.71
N ALA A 28 -4.33 -7.36 5.16
CA ALA A 28 -4.43 -7.73 6.56
C ALA A 28 -3.51 -6.85 7.42
N VAL A 29 -4.10 -5.95 8.19
CA VAL A 29 -3.44 -5.11 9.21
C VAL A 29 -3.98 -5.42 10.61
N PRO A 30 -3.18 -5.23 11.68
CA PRO A 30 -1.79 -4.80 11.65
C PRO A 30 -0.80 -5.94 11.35
N PHE A 31 0.33 -5.61 10.73
CA PHE A 31 1.47 -6.53 10.57
C PHE A 31 2.81 -5.85 10.86
N LYS A 32 3.83 -6.65 11.19
CA LYS A 32 5.18 -6.15 11.48
C LYS A 32 6.06 -6.25 10.24
N THR A 33 6.87 -5.22 10.03
CA THR A 33 7.94 -5.22 9.02
C THR A 33 9.16 -4.46 9.51
N THR A 34 10.22 -4.42 8.71
CA THR A 34 11.47 -3.72 9.01
C THR A 34 11.68 -2.61 7.99
N LEU A 35 11.79 -1.36 8.46
CA LEU A 35 12.17 -0.21 7.64
C LEU A 35 13.52 0.32 8.10
N LEU A 36 14.49 0.39 7.18
CA LEU A 36 15.87 0.84 7.45
C LEU A 36 16.49 0.11 8.67
N GLY A 37 16.24 -1.19 8.80
CA GLY A 37 16.73 -2.03 9.90
C GLY A 37 15.95 -1.91 11.22
N MET A 38 14.88 -1.10 11.26
CA MET A 38 14.07 -0.86 12.46
C MET A 38 12.71 -1.54 12.37
N PRO A 39 12.28 -2.32 13.37
CA PRO A 39 10.96 -2.94 13.37
C PRO A 39 9.87 -1.87 13.54
N VAL A 40 8.87 -1.94 12.68
CA VAL A 40 7.68 -1.09 12.68
C VAL A 40 6.42 -1.94 12.54
N THR A 41 5.29 -1.41 12.98
CA THR A 41 3.98 -2.01 12.76
C THR A 41 3.22 -1.21 11.71
N VAL A 42 2.85 -1.83 10.60
CA VAL A 42 1.92 -1.24 9.63
C VAL A 42 0.51 -1.38 10.20
N SER A 43 -0.24 -0.29 10.23
CA SER A 43 -1.55 -0.22 10.88
C SER A 43 -2.72 0.06 9.92
N GLY A 44 -2.41 0.45 8.68
CA GLY A 44 -3.38 0.79 7.65
C GLY A 44 -2.70 1.52 6.49
N VAL A 45 -3.47 1.83 5.46
CA VAL A 45 -3.04 2.65 4.32
C VAL A 45 -3.94 3.88 4.19
N ASP A 46 -3.54 4.84 3.36
CA ASP A 46 -4.35 6.02 3.03
C ASP A 46 -3.93 6.55 1.65
N LEU A 47 -4.76 7.40 1.07
CA LEU A 47 -4.49 8.14 -0.16
C LEU A 47 -4.32 9.62 0.16
N THR A 48 -3.19 10.20 -0.21
CA THR A 48 -2.94 11.63 0.00
C THR A 48 -3.58 12.49 -1.10
N ASP A 49 -3.73 13.78 -0.86
CA ASP A 49 -4.20 14.78 -1.84
C ASP A 49 -3.32 14.89 -3.11
N ARG A 50 -2.17 14.18 -3.17
CA ARG A 50 -1.25 14.14 -4.31
C ARG A 50 -1.31 12.80 -5.06
N ASP A 51 -2.38 12.03 -4.86
CA ASP A 51 -2.55 10.69 -5.43
C ASP A 51 -1.39 9.74 -5.08
N GLU A 52 -0.89 9.82 -3.85
CA GLU A 52 0.12 8.89 -3.33
C GLU A 52 -0.50 7.98 -2.26
N ILE A 53 -0.42 6.67 -2.48
CA ILE A 53 -0.82 5.66 -1.49
C ILE A 53 0.30 5.53 -0.46
N VAL A 54 -0.02 5.73 0.81
CA VAL A 54 0.92 5.65 1.93
C VAL A 54 0.49 4.58 2.94
N ALA A 55 1.45 3.95 3.60
CA ALA A 55 1.23 3.05 4.73
C ALA A 55 1.56 3.76 6.05
N PHE A 56 0.66 3.64 7.03
CA PHE A 56 0.90 4.16 8.37
C PHE A 56 1.73 3.18 9.20
N CYS A 57 3.01 3.52 9.36
CA CYS A 57 3.98 2.77 10.16
C CYS A 57 4.09 3.35 11.58
N MET A 58 3.92 2.49 12.57
CA MET A 58 3.95 2.81 13.99
C MET A 58 5.20 2.25 14.65
N ARG A 59 5.85 3.05 15.49
CA ARG A 59 6.92 2.61 16.39
C ARG A 59 6.80 3.31 17.73
N GLY A 60 6.33 2.60 18.76
CA GLY A 60 6.01 3.20 20.05
C GLY A 60 4.93 4.26 19.88
N ARG A 61 5.23 5.52 20.23
CA ARG A 61 4.33 6.68 20.06
C ARG A 61 4.48 7.39 18.72
N LEU A 62 5.46 7.01 17.91
CA LEU A 62 5.71 7.63 16.61
C LEU A 62 4.83 6.99 15.54
N ARG A 63 4.17 7.83 14.74
CA ARG A 63 3.44 7.46 13.53
C ARG A 63 4.10 8.15 12.35
N GLN A 64 4.38 7.40 11.29
CA GLN A 64 4.94 7.91 10.06
C GLN A 64 4.18 7.34 8.86
N ALA A 65 3.87 8.21 7.88
CA ALA A 65 3.40 7.79 6.57
C ALA A 65 4.61 7.45 5.70
N ILE A 66 4.58 6.28 5.07
CA ILE A 66 5.64 5.78 4.18
C ILE A 66 4.98 5.48 2.84
N PRO A 67 5.49 5.97 1.70
CA PRO A 67 4.96 5.60 0.39
C PRO A 67 4.85 4.07 0.25
N ILE A 68 3.72 3.57 -0.23
CA ILE A 68 3.49 2.11 -0.33
C ILE A 68 4.52 1.45 -1.27
N LEU A 69 5.07 2.22 -2.21
CA LEU A 69 6.15 1.81 -3.10
C LEU A 69 7.45 1.51 -2.34
N ASP A 70 7.70 2.20 -1.23
CA ASP A 70 8.88 2.04 -0.37
C ASP A 70 8.66 1.05 0.78
N LEU A 71 7.44 0.55 0.97
CA LEU A 71 7.10 -0.35 2.08
C LEU A 71 7.76 -1.74 1.94
N VAL A 72 8.69 -2.09 2.81
CA VAL A 72 9.21 -3.47 2.83
C VAL A 72 8.12 -4.43 3.31
N LEU A 73 7.83 -5.49 2.55
CA LEU A 73 6.90 -6.55 2.98
C LEU A 73 7.67 -7.63 3.75
N PRO A 74 7.14 -8.13 4.88
CA PRO A 74 7.76 -9.21 5.62
C PRO A 74 7.67 -10.55 4.86
N SER A 75 8.44 -11.55 5.32
CA SER A 75 8.30 -12.93 4.88
C SER A 75 7.96 -13.81 6.09
N PRO A 76 6.80 -14.49 6.11
CA PRO A 76 5.77 -14.49 5.07
C PRO A 76 5.05 -13.14 4.94
N ALA A 77 4.54 -12.85 3.74
CA ALA A 77 3.76 -11.63 3.48
C ALA A 77 2.37 -11.72 4.14
N PRO A 78 1.76 -10.60 4.57
CA PRO A 78 0.40 -10.59 5.04
C PRO A 78 -0.58 -10.89 3.90
N THR A 79 -1.76 -11.41 4.24
CA THR A 79 -2.87 -11.55 3.28
C THR A 79 -3.17 -10.20 2.62
N GLY A 80 -3.47 -10.18 1.32
CA GLY A 80 -3.75 -8.97 0.56
C GLY A 80 -2.51 -8.21 0.08
N ALA A 81 -1.29 -8.64 0.44
CA ALA A 81 -0.05 -8.01 -0.05
C ALA A 81 0.14 -8.11 -1.57
N GLU A 82 -0.56 -9.02 -2.23
CA GLU A 82 -0.62 -9.15 -3.69
C GLU A 82 -1.17 -7.89 -4.38
N TRP A 83 -2.05 -7.13 -3.72
CA TRP A 83 -2.54 -5.84 -4.22
C TRP A 83 -1.47 -4.76 -4.23
N ILE A 84 -0.57 -4.77 -3.22
CA ILE A 84 0.61 -3.91 -3.21
C ILE A 84 1.56 -4.29 -4.35
N ALA A 85 1.72 -5.59 -4.62
CA ALA A 85 2.53 -6.07 -5.74
C ALA A 85 1.92 -5.66 -7.10
N ALA A 86 0.60 -5.74 -7.24
CA ALA A 86 -0.10 -5.30 -8.45
C ALA A 86 0.06 -3.80 -8.69
N TYR A 87 -0.12 -2.96 -7.66
CA TYR A 87 0.12 -1.52 -7.77
C TYR A 87 1.56 -1.19 -8.17
N ARG A 88 2.54 -1.84 -7.53
CA ARG A 88 3.96 -1.71 -7.86
C ARG A 88 4.31 -2.11 -9.29
N HIS A 89 3.58 -3.06 -9.86
CA HIS A 89 3.76 -3.49 -11.23
C HIS A 89 3.15 -2.47 -12.20
N TRP A 90 1.93 -2.02 -11.91
CA TRP A 90 1.22 -1.00 -12.69
C TRP A 90 2.00 0.32 -12.79
N VAL A 91 2.53 0.85 -11.67
CA VAL A 91 3.36 2.09 -11.66
C VAL A 91 4.61 1.98 -12.55
N ARG A 92 5.15 0.77 -12.74
CA ARG A 92 6.34 0.54 -13.58
C ARG A 92 6.03 0.41 -15.08
N GLY A 93 4.77 0.56 -15.47
CA GLY A 93 4.33 0.52 -16.86
C GLY A 93 3.70 -0.79 -17.32
N GLY A 94 3.57 -1.80 -16.44
CA GLY A 94 3.11 -3.14 -16.81
C GLY A 94 4.14 -3.93 -17.63
#